data_AF-A0A6I4VYG0-F1
#
_entry.id   AF-A0A6I4VYG0-F1
#
_cell.length_a   1.000
_cell.length_b   1.000
_cell.length_c   1.000
_cell.angle_alpha   90.00
_cell.angle_beta   90.00
_cell.angle_gamma   90.00
#
_symmetry.space_group_name_H-M   'P 1'
#
loop_
_entity.id
_entity.type
_entity.pdbx_description
1 polymer ?
#
loop_
_entity_poly.entity_id
_entity_poly.type
_entity_poly.pdbx_seq_one_letter_code
_entity_poly.pdbx_strand_id
1 'polypeptide(L)'
;MQLKIPTSGGGGGQAKYIIIGAILVVILAMMPLLMIITVISSIGGDQAAKEQQQGAKEIPFQALYQEVASKYTSIPWTILAAVHFYSDEYDIHLSALSTGSAASLKGKNPTYLALVNKYAQMRGLDPLLVAAIIQQESNWNPKANSGATGCGRDIGARGLMQVMPCHYEGDGLDADDVGYDPETSIKYGTKIFKSCLDQFKATDVALACYNGGAGTVQNAGGRVPSSPKETAEYPGKVLAHYERFKAESNSQPVNEEKEKDKNLIKISDVKKWLQDKAESISGQIRIHSDSSRSSGQCTKTAKEKKEKGATIGTFSFPLSCGIFYTAPKKYLSNDDTTWDYVEMVEKKSQEYMGASGPVSFGDLVMAGGSLPLPTPLKIEISSKFGCRVHPVTGVLKFHYGIDMPVPTNTPVIAVADGKVEYVKNDHLIGHSVMIDHGQMTLKKNGTPTTANFKSRYLHMISVSVKPGQQVVKGQEIAKSGGAQGIVYSTGAHLHFETYINGAVVNPYPLLTGKNDNPNMNCYHRTGG
;
A
#
# COMPACT_ATOMS: atom_id res chain seq x y z
N MET A 1 -1.55 60.47 38.07
CA MET A 1 -1.83 61.90 37.83
C MET A 1 -3.09 62.24 38.60
N GLN A 2 -3.01 63.07 39.63
CA GLN A 2 -4.18 63.43 40.46
C GLN A 2 -5.13 64.31 39.65
N LEU A 3 -6.41 63.93 39.55
CA LEU A 3 -7.44 64.72 38.90
C LEU A 3 -8.43 65.21 39.97
N LYS A 4 -8.35 66.52 40.25
CA LYS A 4 -9.34 67.29 41.01
C LYS A 4 -10.69 67.26 40.27
N ILE A 5 -11.75 66.91 41.00
CA ILE A 5 -13.14 67.03 40.51
C ILE A 5 -13.67 68.42 40.92
N PRO A 6 -14.19 69.24 40.01
CA PRO A 6 -14.99 70.41 40.37
C PRO A 6 -16.46 70.01 40.54
N THR A 7 -17.06 70.51 41.62
CA THR A 7 -18.51 70.50 41.87
C THR A 7 -19.18 71.69 41.20
N SER A 8 -20.02 71.44 40.20
CA SER A 8 -21.18 72.27 39.83
C SER A 8 -22.02 71.44 38.85
N GLY A 9 -23.24 71.02 39.18
CA GLY A 9 -24.41 71.88 39.13
C GLY A 9 -25.06 71.76 37.75
N GLY A 10 -26.15 70.98 37.64
CA GLY A 10 -26.95 70.87 36.41
C GLY A 10 -27.44 69.45 36.13
N GLY A 11 -28.64 69.13 36.62
CA GLY A 11 -29.36 67.90 36.30
C GLY A 11 -29.60 67.78 34.80
N GLY A 12 -29.00 66.74 34.19
CA GLY A 12 -29.06 66.49 32.75
C GLY A 12 -27.81 65.76 32.23
N GLY A 13 -26.67 65.91 32.90
CA GLY A 13 -25.43 65.21 32.54
C GLY A 13 -25.39 63.74 33.01
N GLN A 14 -25.94 63.44 34.19
CA GLN A 14 -25.82 62.11 34.82
C GLN A 14 -26.45 60.98 33.96
N ALA A 15 -27.60 61.21 33.33
CA ALA A 15 -28.22 60.21 32.45
C ALA A 15 -27.40 59.94 31.17
N LYS A 16 -26.77 60.98 30.59
CA LYS A 16 -25.89 60.81 29.42
C LYS A 16 -24.62 60.04 29.78
N TYR A 17 -24.01 60.30 30.93
CA TYR A 17 -22.82 59.57 31.38
C TYR A 17 -23.12 58.11 31.80
N ILE A 18 -24.31 57.83 32.34
CA ILE A 18 -24.74 56.46 32.65
C ILE A 18 -25.01 55.68 31.35
N ILE A 19 -25.65 56.29 30.35
CA ILE A 19 -25.89 55.64 29.05
C ILE A 19 -24.56 55.44 28.30
N ILE A 20 -23.69 56.44 28.27
CA ILE A 20 -22.36 56.33 27.66
C ILE A 20 -21.51 55.29 28.40
N GLY A 21 -21.56 55.26 29.73
CA GLY A 21 -20.88 54.26 30.56
C GLY A 21 -21.39 52.84 30.34
N ALA A 22 -22.71 52.65 30.24
CA ALA A 22 -23.31 51.36 29.95
C ALA A 22 -22.96 50.88 28.52
N ILE A 23 -22.97 51.78 27.53
CA ILE A 23 -22.54 51.48 26.16
C ILE A 23 -21.05 51.13 26.14
N LEU A 24 -20.20 51.85 26.87
CA LEU A 24 -18.77 51.52 26.98
C LEU A 24 -18.51 50.17 27.67
N VAL A 25 -19.28 49.83 28.71
CA VAL A 25 -19.18 48.52 29.38
C VAL A 25 -19.65 47.39 28.46
N VAL A 26 -20.71 47.58 27.67
CA VAL A 26 -21.14 46.60 26.67
C VAL A 26 -20.11 46.46 25.55
N ILE A 27 -19.55 47.57 25.04
CA ILE A 27 -18.50 47.54 24.02
C ILE A 27 -17.24 46.85 24.56
N LEU A 28 -16.80 47.15 25.79
CA LEU A 28 -15.65 46.52 26.42
C LEU A 28 -15.89 45.03 26.76
N ALA A 29 -17.12 44.63 27.07
CA ALA A 29 -17.49 43.23 27.28
C ALA A 29 -17.62 42.46 25.95
N MET A 30 -17.98 43.13 24.85
CA MET A 30 -18.06 42.52 23.52
C MET A 30 -16.72 42.52 22.77
N MET A 31 -15.75 43.36 23.14
CA MET A 31 -14.42 43.39 22.52
C MET A 31 -13.64 42.05 22.64
N PRO A 32 -13.62 41.36 23.80
CA PRO A 32 -13.03 40.03 23.90
C PRO A 32 -13.76 39.02 23.02
N LEU A 33 -15.10 39.10 22.93
CA LEU A 33 -15.91 38.19 22.13
C LEU A 33 -15.69 38.43 20.63
N LEU A 34 -15.60 39.70 20.20
CA LEU A 34 -15.28 40.09 18.83
C LEU A 34 -13.83 39.74 18.47
N MET A 35 -12.87 39.92 19.39
CA MET A 35 -11.49 39.46 19.20
C MET A 35 -11.43 37.93 19.07
N ILE A 36 -12.15 37.19 19.91
CA ILE A 36 -12.27 35.73 19.82
C ILE A 36 -12.93 35.33 18.50
N ILE A 37 -13.97 36.02 18.03
CA ILE A 37 -14.59 35.75 16.72
C ILE A 37 -13.61 36.06 15.58
N THR A 38 -12.89 37.19 15.59
CA THR A 38 -11.87 37.49 14.56
C THR A 38 -10.67 36.55 14.61
N VAL A 39 -10.29 36.06 15.79
CA VAL A 39 -9.21 35.06 15.97
C VAL A 39 -9.69 33.68 15.54
N ILE A 40 -10.94 33.30 15.81
CA ILE A 40 -11.55 32.06 15.29
C ILE A 40 -11.75 32.16 13.77
N SER A 41 -12.09 33.33 13.23
CA SER A 41 -12.19 33.56 11.79
C SER A 41 -10.82 33.63 11.09
N SER A 42 -9.76 34.11 11.76
CA SER A 42 -8.40 34.14 11.18
C SER A 42 -7.62 32.82 11.38
N ILE A 43 -7.92 32.04 12.42
CA ILE A 43 -7.35 30.70 12.63
C ILE A 43 -8.15 29.64 11.86
N GLY A 44 -9.47 29.80 11.71
CA GLY A 44 -10.35 28.83 11.05
C GLY A 44 -10.61 29.06 9.56
N GLY A 45 -10.47 30.30 9.05
CA GLY A 45 -10.80 30.63 7.66
C GLY A 45 -9.63 30.47 6.68
N ASP A 46 -8.41 30.80 7.11
CA ASP A 46 -7.27 30.92 6.19
C ASP A 46 -6.45 29.61 6.06
N GLN A 47 -6.54 28.69 7.02
CA GLN A 47 -5.99 27.33 6.90
C GLN A 47 -6.91 26.41 6.10
N ALA A 48 -8.23 26.50 6.28
CA ALA A 48 -9.19 25.70 5.53
C ALA A 48 -9.23 26.07 4.03
N ALA A 49 -9.04 27.35 3.69
CA ALA A 49 -8.99 27.81 2.31
C ALA A 49 -7.62 27.57 1.62
N LYS A 50 -6.50 27.62 2.37
CA LYS A 50 -5.17 27.29 1.81
C LYS A 50 -4.91 25.79 1.67
N GLU A 51 -5.56 24.94 2.46
CA GLU A 51 -5.58 23.49 2.22
C GLU A 51 -6.40 23.09 0.97
N GLN A 52 -7.30 23.96 0.49
CA GLN A 52 -8.08 23.71 -0.72
C GLN A 52 -7.35 24.08 -2.04
N GLN A 53 -6.21 24.78 -1.97
CA GLN A 53 -5.44 25.23 -3.16
C GLN A 53 -4.00 24.70 -3.26
N GLN A 54 -3.52 23.92 -2.29
CA GLN A 54 -2.23 23.24 -2.37
C GLN A 54 -2.40 21.75 -2.67
N GLY A 55 -2.58 21.45 -3.96
CA GLY A 55 -2.53 20.11 -4.53
C GLY A 55 -3.72 19.25 -4.10
N ALA A 56 -4.56 18.86 -5.05
CA ALA A 56 -5.50 17.77 -4.82
C ALA A 56 -4.72 16.57 -4.23
N LYS A 57 -4.90 16.36 -2.92
CA LYS A 57 -4.19 15.35 -2.14
C LYS A 57 -4.74 14.00 -2.61
N GLU A 58 -4.12 13.43 -3.63
CA GLU A 58 -4.46 12.14 -4.22
C GLU A 58 -4.51 11.06 -3.14
N ILE A 59 -5.69 10.68 -2.63
CA ILE A 59 -5.84 9.39 -1.96
C ILE A 59 -7.27 8.85 -2.04
N PRO A 60 -7.46 7.58 -2.49
CA PRO A 60 -8.57 6.80 -1.94
C PRO A 60 -8.28 5.32 -1.63
N PHE A 61 -7.53 4.58 -2.46
CA PHE A 61 -7.50 3.11 -2.32
C PHE A 61 -6.67 2.70 -1.10
N GLN A 62 -5.36 2.96 -1.11
CA GLN A 62 -4.45 2.53 -0.04
C GLN A 62 -4.77 3.14 1.34
N ALA A 63 -5.08 4.45 1.42
CA ALA A 63 -5.37 5.06 2.72
C ALA A 63 -6.64 4.53 3.37
N LEU A 64 -7.66 4.15 2.60
CA LEU A 64 -8.86 3.56 3.19
C LEU A 64 -8.55 2.19 3.82
N TYR A 65 -7.79 1.33 3.14
CA TYR A 65 -7.34 0.06 3.74
C TYR A 65 -6.44 0.29 4.94
N GLN A 66 -5.50 1.24 4.86
CA GLN A 66 -4.62 1.57 5.97
C GLN A 66 -5.39 2.11 7.17
N GLU A 67 -6.38 2.99 6.94
CA GLU A 67 -7.22 3.53 7.99
C GLU A 67 -7.98 2.41 8.70
N VAL A 68 -8.66 1.53 7.95
CA VAL A 68 -9.41 0.41 8.54
C VAL A 68 -8.46 -0.57 9.23
N ALA A 69 -7.40 -1.01 8.55
CA ALA A 69 -6.43 -1.98 9.08
C ALA A 69 -5.68 -1.46 10.31
N SER A 70 -5.44 -0.15 10.43
CA SER A 70 -4.77 0.45 11.60
C SER A 70 -5.49 0.17 12.92
N LYS A 71 -6.79 -0.16 12.88
CA LYS A 71 -7.60 -0.54 14.04
C LYS A 71 -7.41 -1.99 14.47
N TYR A 72 -6.77 -2.83 13.64
CA TYR A 72 -6.58 -4.27 13.86
C TYR A 72 -5.08 -4.63 13.76
N THR A 73 -4.39 -4.69 14.91
CA THR A 73 -2.94 -4.89 14.99
C THR A 73 -2.41 -6.20 14.37
N SER A 74 -3.30 -7.15 14.08
CA SER A 74 -3.01 -8.47 13.52
C SER A 74 -3.23 -8.56 12.00
N ILE A 75 -3.75 -7.50 11.35
CA ILE A 75 -4.15 -7.53 9.94
C ILE A 75 -3.44 -6.41 9.17
N PRO A 76 -2.44 -6.73 8.33
CA PRO A 76 -1.87 -5.77 7.40
C PRO A 76 -2.91 -5.23 6.42
N TRP A 77 -2.80 -3.95 6.06
CA TRP A 77 -3.70 -3.32 5.08
C TRP A 77 -3.66 -4.03 3.72
N THR A 78 -2.53 -4.63 3.35
CA THR A 78 -2.36 -5.41 2.12
C THR A 78 -3.15 -6.70 2.11
N ILE A 79 -3.35 -7.32 3.27
CA ILE A 79 -4.26 -8.48 3.41
C ILE A 79 -5.69 -8.03 3.24
N LEU A 80 -6.10 -6.94 3.87
CA LEU A 80 -7.45 -6.43 3.74
C LEU A 80 -7.76 -6.01 2.29
N ALA A 81 -6.78 -5.41 1.60
CA ALA A 81 -6.85 -5.09 0.18
C ALA A 81 -6.93 -6.35 -0.71
N ALA A 82 -6.20 -7.42 -0.38
CA ALA A 82 -6.24 -8.69 -1.11
C ALA A 82 -7.54 -9.46 -0.89
N VAL A 83 -8.05 -9.49 0.34
CA VAL A 83 -9.37 -10.06 0.66
C VAL A 83 -10.47 -9.30 -0.08
N HIS A 84 -10.39 -7.97 -0.12
CA HIS A 84 -11.31 -7.16 -0.90
C HIS A 84 -11.18 -7.44 -2.40
N PHE A 85 -9.96 -7.52 -2.94
CA PHE A 85 -9.72 -7.79 -4.35
C PHE A 85 -10.39 -9.07 -4.86
N TYR A 86 -10.40 -10.13 -4.06
CA TYR A 86 -11.02 -11.39 -4.45
C TYR A 86 -12.49 -11.50 -4.06
N SER A 87 -13.08 -10.45 -3.47
CA SER A 87 -14.48 -10.46 -3.02
C SER A 87 -15.46 -10.30 -4.18
N ASP A 88 -16.70 -10.76 -3.96
CA ASP A 88 -17.76 -10.64 -4.97
C ASP A 88 -18.23 -9.18 -5.14
N GLU A 89 -17.96 -8.33 -4.14
CA GLU A 89 -18.29 -6.91 -4.10
C GLU A 89 -17.18 -6.01 -4.64
N TYR A 90 -16.05 -6.58 -5.07
CA TYR A 90 -14.87 -5.81 -5.45
C TYR A 90 -15.13 -4.81 -6.58
N ASP A 91 -15.68 -5.27 -7.71
CA ASP A 91 -15.95 -4.43 -8.89
C ASP A 91 -16.96 -3.33 -8.58
N ILE A 92 -17.90 -3.69 -7.73
CA ILE A 92 -18.98 -2.85 -7.24
C ILE A 92 -18.41 -1.73 -6.36
N HIS A 93 -17.52 -2.05 -5.41
CA HIS A 93 -16.82 -1.09 -4.57
C HIS A 93 -15.77 -0.26 -5.32
N LEU A 94 -15.17 -0.81 -6.39
CA LEU A 94 -14.14 -0.12 -7.17
C LEU A 94 -14.66 1.20 -7.76
N SER A 95 -15.93 1.22 -8.16
CA SER A 95 -16.60 2.43 -8.66
C SER A 95 -16.59 3.58 -7.63
N ALA A 96 -16.90 3.26 -6.36
CA ALA A 96 -16.93 4.21 -5.25
C ALA A 96 -15.54 4.69 -4.81
N LEU A 97 -14.51 3.85 -5.00
CA LEU A 97 -13.13 4.15 -4.65
C LEU A 97 -12.38 4.90 -5.75
N SER A 98 -13.00 5.16 -6.91
CA SER A 98 -12.37 5.89 -7.99
C SER A 98 -12.31 7.39 -7.69
N THR A 99 -11.24 7.83 -7.02
CA THR A 99 -10.84 9.24 -7.01
C THR A 99 -9.54 9.39 -7.79
N GLY A 100 -9.59 10.18 -8.86
CA GLY A 100 -8.49 10.35 -9.80
C GLY A 100 -8.96 11.20 -10.97
N SER A 101 -8.03 11.90 -11.63
CA SER A 101 -8.32 12.81 -12.75
C SER A 101 -9.13 12.17 -13.88
N ALA A 102 -9.01 10.85 -14.09
CA ALA A 102 -9.81 10.13 -15.07
C ALA A 102 -11.27 9.88 -14.63
N ALA A 103 -11.57 9.87 -13.33
CA ALA A 103 -12.93 9.61 -12.82
C ALA A 103 -13.96 10.67 -13.27
N SER A 104 -13.49 11.88 -13.63
CA SER A 104 -14.32 12.99 -14.10
C SER A 104 -14.51 13.04 -15.63
N LEU A 105 -13.99 12.07 -16.39
CA LEU A 105 -14.12 12.09 -17.85
C LEU A 105 -15.56 11.82 -18.30
N LYS A 106 -16.17 12.84 -18.92
CA LYS A 106 -17.58 12.83 -19.32
C LYS A 106 -17.85 11.77 -20.38
N GLY A 107 -18.96 11.04 -20.19
CA GLY A 107 -19.45 10.06 -21.18
C GLY A 107 -18.61 8.78 -21.29
N LYS A 108 -17.67 8.54 -20.38
CA LYS A 108 -16.93 7.27 -20.29
C LYS A 108 -17.56 6.36 -19.25
N ASN A 109 -17.41 5.06 -19.45
CA ASN A 109 -17.95 4.06 -18.53
C ASN A 109 -17.25 4.19 -17.16
N PRO A 110 -17.99 4.47 -16.07
CA PRO A 110 -17.41 4.67 -14.74
C PRO A 110 -16.59 3.47 -14.24
N THR A 111 -17.00 2.24 -14.58
CA THR A 111 -16.25 1.03 -14.26
C THR A 111 -14.90 0.99 -14.96
N TYR A 112 -14.84 1.40 -16.23
CA TYR A 112 -13.56 1.44 -16.96
C TYR A 112 -12.66 2.54 -16.41
N LEU A 113 -13.22 3.71 -16.06
CA LEU A 113 -12.46 4.78 -15.41
C LEU A 113 -11.89 4.35 -14.05
N ALA A 114 -12.67 3.58 -13.28
CA ALA A 114 -12.21 3.03 -12.02
C ALA A 114 -11.06 2.03 -12.21
N LEU A 115 -11.15 1.16 -13.22
CA LEU A 115 -10.06 0.24 -13.62
C LEU A 115 -8.82 1.00 -14.11
N VAL A 116 -9.01 2.08 -14.89
CA VAL A 116 -7.93 2.97 -15.34
C VAL A 116 -7.21 3.59 -14.15
N ASN A 117 -7.95 4.22 -13.24
CA ASN A 117 -7.38 4.83 -12.03
C ASN A 117 -6.62 3.79 -11.21
N LYS A 118 -7.23 2.63 -10.96
CA LYS A 118 -6.60 1.51 -10.24
C LYS A 118 -5.26 1.10 -10.86
N TYR A 119 -5.26 0.74 -12.14
CA TYR A 119 -4.09 0.15 -12.77
C TYR A 119 -3.03 1.17 -13.18
N ALA A 120 -3.41 2.42 -13.41
CA ALA A 120 -2.49 3.54 -13.57
C ALA A 120 -1.78 3.83 -12.24
N GLN A 121 -2.52 3.98 -11.14
CA GLN A 121 -1.96 4.24 -9.81
C GLN A 121 -1.04 3.10 -9.34
N MET A 122 -1.44 1.84 -9.51
CA MET A 122 -0.60 0.67 -9.19
C MET A 122 0.75 0.67 -9.92
N ARG A 123 0.92 1.46 -10.98
CA ARG A 123 2.13 1.54 -11.80
C ARG A 123 2.75 2.93 -11.80
N GLY A 124 2.25 3.87 -11.00
CA GLY A 124 2.71 5.26 -11.02
C GLY A 124 2.55 5.93 -12.40
N LEU A 125 1.48 5.60 -13.12
CA LEU A 125 1.11 6.23 -14.40
C LEU A 125 0.03 7.29 -14.17
N ASP A 126 0.00 8.33 -15.01
CA ASP A 126 -1.11 9.28 -15.04
C ASP A 126 -2.38 8.59 -15.60
N PRO A 127 -3.49 8.56 -14.85
CA PRO A 127 -4.75 7.96 -15.31
C PRO A 127 -5.30 8.58 -16.61
N LEU A 128 -5.10 9.88 -16.85
CA LEU A 128 -5.55 10.53 -18.08
C LEU A 128 -4.72 10.10 -19.29
N LEU A 129 -3.43 9.79 -19.08
CA LEU A 129 -2.58 9.26 -20.14
C LEU A 129 -2.99 7.83 -20.51
N VAL A 130 -3.31 7.00 -19.52
CA VAL A 130 -3.86 5.65 -19.75
C VAL A 130 -5.21 5.74 -20.47
N ALA A 131 -6.09 6.65 -20.05
CA ALA A 131 -7.34 6.94 -20.73
C ALA A 131 -7.13 7.38 -22.19
N ALA A 132 -6.10 8.19 -22.46
CA ALA A 132 -5.73 8.62 -23.80
C ALA A 132 -5.23 7.48 -24.68
N ILE A 133 -4.47 6.53 -24.12
CA ILE A 133 -4.09 5.29 -24.81
C ILE A 133 -5.34 4.49 -25.17
N ILE A 134 -6.24 4.22 -24.22
CA ILE A 134 -7.50 3.49 -24.48
C ILE A 134 -8.33 4.17 -25.56
N GLN A 135 -8.37 5.50 -25.53
CA GLN A 135 -9.08 6.31 -26.51
C GLN A 135 -8.52 6.13 -27.93
N GLN A 136 -7.19 6.07 -28.07
CA GLN A 136 -6.53 5.83 -29.35
C GLN A 136 -6.65 4.37 -29.81
N GLU A 137 -6.53 3.41 -28.90
CA GLU A 137 -6.49 1.98 -29.21
C GLU A 137 -7.84 1.42 -29.64
N SER A 138 -8.89 1.75 -28.90
CA SER A 138 -10.19 1.07 -29.05
C SER A 138 -11.38 2.02 -29.13
N ASN A 139 -11.15 3.33 -28.94
CA ASN A 139 -12.23 4.28 -28.68
C ASN A 139 -13.18 3.76 -27.56
N TRP A 140 -12.62 3.16 -26.52
CA TRP A 140 -13.34 2.56 -25.38
C TRP A 140 -14.24 1.37 -25.73
N ASN A 141 -14.00 0.70 -26.86
CA ASN A 141 -14.71 -0.53 -27.23
C ASN A 141 -14.00 -1.77 -26.64
N PRO A 142 -14.57 -2.45 -25.62
CA PRO A 142 -13.95 -3.64 -25.03
C PRO A 142 -13.93 -4.85 -25.98
N LYS A 143 -14.68 -4.80 -27.08
CA LYS A 143 -14.71 -5.85 -28.12
C LYS A 143 -13.85 -5.51 -29.33
N ALA A 144 -13.03 -4.44 -29.26
CA ALA A 144 -12.14 -4.07 -30.35
C ALA A 144 -11.15 -5.20 -30.66
N ASN A 145 -10.92 -5.45 -31.94
CA ASN A 145 -9.89 -6.34 -32.45
C ASN A 145 -9.17 -5.68 -33.63
N SER A 146 -7.93 -6.07 -33.87
CA SER A 146 -7.18 -5.68 -35.06
C SER A 146 -6.86 -6.90 -35.92
N GLY A 147 -6.63 -6.67 -37.21
CA GLY A 147 -6.09 -7.68 -38.13
C GLY A 147 -4.56 -7.82 -38.05
N ALA A 148 -3.91 -7.15 -37.09
CA ALA A 148 -2.47 -7.21 -36.93
C ALA A 148 -2.04 -8.62 -36.51
N THR A 149 -0.97 -9.15 -37.06
CA THR A 149 -0.37 -10.41 -36.61
C THR A 149 0.83 -10.12 -35.72
N GLY A 150 0.98 -10.90 -34.65
CA GLY A 150 2.00 -10.65 -33.64
C GLY A 150 2.27 -11.92 -32.83
N CYS A 151 3.48 -12.03 -32.31
CA CYS A 151 3.87 -13.14 -31.43
C CYS A 151 3.69 -14.55 -32.02
N GLY A 152 3.86 -14.69 -33.34
CA GLY A 152 3.77 -15.99 -34.01
C GLY A 152 2.36 -16.56 -34.11
N ARG A 153 1.31 -15.74 -33.90
CA ARG A 153 -0.09 -16.14 -34.05
C ARG A 153 -0.81 -15.26 -35.07
N ASP A 154 -1.79 -15.83 -35.77
CA ASP A 154 -2.71 -15.14 -36.67
C ASP A 154 -3.87 -14.46 -35.91
N ILE A 155 -3.56 -13.93 -34.72
CA ILE A 155 -4.53 -13.37 -33.78
C ILE A 155 -4.03 -12.00 -33.36
N GLY A 156 -4.83 -10.97 -33.66
CA GLY A 156 -4.47 -9.59 -33.39
C GLY A 156 -4.80 -9.09 -31.99
N ALA A 157 -4.43 -7.84 -31.76
CA ALA A 157 -4.64 -7.14 -30.52
C ALA A 157 -6.13 -7.05 -30.13
N ARG A 158 -6.44 -7.13 -28.84
CA ARG A 158 -7.82 -7.21 -28.32
C ARG A 158 -8.10 -6.23 -27.18
N GLY A 159 -9.35 -5.81 -27.10
CA GLY A 159 -9.92 -5.08 -25.96
C GLY A 159 -9.57 -3.60 -25.92
N LEU A 160 -9.84 -3.01 -24.75
CA LEU A 160 -9.73 -1.57 -24.50
C LEU A 160 -8.34 -0.99 -24.79
N MET A 161 -7.28 -1.73 -24.47
CA MET A 161 -5.90 -1.29 -24.68
C MET A 161 -5.19 -2.02 -25.83
N GLN A 162 -5.93 -2.77 -26.66
CA GLN A 162 -5.40 -3.51 -27.81
C GLN A 162 -4.11 -4.28 -27.46
N VAL A 163 -4.20 -5.14 -26.45
CA VAL A 163 -3.07 -5.97 -26.04
C VAL A 163 -3.00 -7.22 -26.91
N MET A 164 -1.79 -7.55 -27.37
CA MET A 164 -1.56 -8.77 -28.16
C MET A 164 -1.68 -10.04 -27.29
N PRO A 165 -2.32 -11.12 -27.79
CA PRO A 165 -2.61 -12.35 -27.03
C PRO A 165 -1.42 -12.95 -26.26
N CYS A 166 -0.23 -12.93 -26.86
CA CYS A 166 1.01 -13.42 -26.24
C CYS A 166 1.39 -12.78 -24.91
N HIS A 167 0.88 -11.59 -24.61
CA HIS A 167 1.15 -10.94 -23.33
C HIS A 167 0.36 -11.57 -22.17
N TYR A 168 -0.59 -12.47 -22.45
CA TYR A 168 -1.38 -13.20 -21.46
C TYR A 168 -0.83 -14.60 -21.13
N GLU A 169 -0.09 -15.23 -22.06
CA GLU A 169 0.26 -16.66 -22.04
C GLU A 169 1.17 -17.06 -20.86
N GLY A 170 1.92 -16.12 -20.28
CA GLY A 170 2.77 -16.36 -19.11
C GLY A 170 2.02 -16.43 -17.77
N ASP A 171 0.75 -16.05 -17.74
CA ASP A 171 -0.04 -15.95 -16.50
C ASP A 171 -1.14 -17.02 -16.40
N GLY A 172 -1.10 -18.05 -17.26
CA GLY A 172 -2.06 -19.17 -17.25
C GLY A 172 -3.46 -18.79 -17.74
N LEU A 173 -3.57 -17.67 -18.47
CA LEU A 173 -4.81 -17.17 -19.03
C LEU A 173 -4.99 -17.67 -20.47
N ASP A 174 -6.22 -18.02 -20.83
CA ASP A 174 -6.56 -18.35 -22.21
C ASP A 174 -6.54 -17.06 -23.06
N ALA A 175 -5.48 -16.91 -23.84
CA ALA A 175 -5.20 -15.72 -24.63
C ALA A 175 -6.30 -15.42 -25.68
N ASP A 176 -7.18 -16.38 -25.98
CA ASP A 176 -8.22 -16.24 -26.99
C ASP A 176 -9.43 -15.43 -26.56
N ASP A 177 -9.77 -15.45 -25.27
CA ASP A 177 -10.94 -14.77 -24.71
C ASP A 177 -10.61 -13.64 -23.74
N VAL A 178 -9.51 -13.76 -22.98
CA VAL A 178 -9.22 -12.83 -21.86
C VAL A 178 -8.89 -11.41 -22.31
N GLY A 179 -8.56 -11.21 -23.59
CA GLY A 179 -8.26 -9.88 -24.12
C GLY A 179 -9.48 -8.95 -24.19
N TYR A 180 -10.70 -9.51 -24.20
CA TYR A 180 -11.95 -8.73 -24.23
C TYR A 180 -12.45 -8.34 -22.84
N ASP A 181 -11.93 -8.95 -21.79
CA ASP A 181 -12.23 -8.56 -20.41
C ASP A 181 -11.64 -7.17 -20.13
N PRO A 182 -12.46 -6.15 -19.77
CA PRO A 182 -12.00 -4.78 -19.55
C PRO A 182 -10.88 -4.67 -18.51
N GLU A 183 -10.99 -5.42 -17.41
CA GLU A 183 -9.98 -5.41 -16.35
C GLU A 183 -8.66 -5.98 -16.86
N THR A 184 -8.70 -7.15 -17.51
CA THR A 184 -7.51 -7.79 -18.08
C THR A 184 -6.88 -6.91 -19.15
N SER A 185 -7.67 -6.34 -20.06
CA SER A 185 -7.15 -5.43 -21.09
C SER A 185 -6.41 -4.23 -20.48
N ILE A 186 -7.01 -3.57 -19.49
CA ILE A 186 -6.38 -2.41 -18.82
C ILE A 186 -5.16 -2.84 -17.98
N LYS A 187 -5.24 -3.97 -17.26
CA LYS A 187 -4.15 -4.52 -16.45
C LYS A 187 -2.92 -4.79 -17.31
N TYR A 188 -3.06 -5.47 -18.44
CA TYR A 188 -1.91 -5.82 -19.26
C TYR A 188 -1.43 -4.66 -20.12
N GLY A 189 -2.33 -3.82 -20.64
CA GLY A 189 -1.95 -2.64 -21.41
C GLY A 189 -1.13 -1.67 -20.57
N THR A 190 -1.57 -1.36 -19.35
CA THR A 190 -0.79 -0.52 -18.44
C THR A 190 0.54 -1.16 -18.02
N LYS A 191 0.63 -2.51 -17.91
CA LYS A 191 1.89 -3.23 -17.65
C LYS A 191 2.88 -3.06 -18.80
N ILE A 192 2.44 -3.24 -20.03
CA ILE A 192 3.28 -3.10 -21.23
C ILE A 192 3.71 -1.64 -21.39
N PHE A 193 2.80 -0.68 -21.25
CA PHE A 193 3.13 0.74 -21.34
C PHE A 193 4.14 1.16 -20.27
N LYS A 194 3.97 0.71 -19.03
CA LYS A 194 4.94 0.98 -17.97
C LYS A 194 6.31 0.38 -18.28
N SER A 195 6.37 -0.82 -18.86
CA SER A 195 7.62 -1.44 -19.29
C SER A 195 8.35 -0.59 -20.34
N CYS A 196 7.61 -0.08 -21.34
CA CYS A 196 8.14 0.84 -22.33
C CYS A 196 8.64 2.15 -21.70
N LEU A 197 7.87 2.73 -20.78
CA LEU A 197 8.24 3.95 -20.07
C LEU A 197 9.49 3.75 -19.20
N ASP A 198 9.61 2.61 -18.53
CA ASP A 198 10.79 2.28 -17.74
C ASP A 198 12.03 2.07 -18.59
N GLN A 199 11.87 1.50 -19.77
CA GLN A 199 12.98 1.25 -20.69
C GLN A 199 13.50 2.55 -21.32
N PHE A 200 12.61 3.43 -21.77
CA PHE A 200 12.99 4.58 -22.60
C PHE A 200 12.93 5.93 -21.89
N LYS A 201 12.32 6.00 -20.70
CA LYS A 201 12.21 7.18 -19.80
C LYS A 201 11.45 8.40 -20.35
N ALA A 202 11.32 8.53 -21.66
CA ALA A 202 10.57 9.57 -22.33
C ALA A 202 9.18 9.06 -22.76
N THR A 203 8.14 9.83 -22.45
CA THR A 203 6.74 9.43 -22.66
C THR A 203 6.40 9.17 -24.12
N ASP A 204 6.87 10.03 -25.03
CA ASP A 204 6.67 9.89 -26.47
C ASP A 204 7.35 8.63 -27.04
N VAL A 205 8.57 8.36 -26.60
CA VAL A 205 9.31 7.14 -26.96
C VAL A 205 8.63 5.89 -26.37
N ALA A 206 8.09 5.98 -25.16
CA ALA A 206 7.33 4.90 -24.53
C ALA A 206 6.02 4.59 -25.28
N LEU A 207 5.32 5.61 -25.77
CA LEU A 207 4.12 5.45 -26.60
C LEU A 207 4.48 4.81 -27.95
N ALA A 208 5.58 5.19 -28.56
CA ALA A 208 6.08 4.52 -29.77
C ALA A 208 6.45 3.06 -29.50
N CYS A 209 7.07 2.76 -28.36
CA CYS A 209 7.37 1.39 -27.93
C CYS A 209 6.08 0.58 -27.69
N TYR A 210 5.04 1.20 -27.13
CA TYR A 210 3.77 0.52 -26.86
C TYR A 210 3.11 0.04 -28.15
N ASN A 211 3.06 0.89 -29.18
CA ASN A 211 2.47 0.55 -30.47
C ASN A 211 3.39 -0.32 -31.34
N GLY A 212 4.66 0.04 -31.49
CA GLY A 212 5.58 -0.59 -32.44
C GLY A 212 6.53 -1.63 -31.83
N GLY A 213 6.50 -1.83 -30.53
CA GLY A 213 7.41 -2.71 -29.80
C GLY A 213 8.77 -2.09 -29.48
N ALA A 214 9.41 -2.61 -28.42
CA ALA A 214 10.72 -2.13 -27.95
C ALA A 214 11.83 -2.26 -29.00
N GLY A 215 11.83 -3.33 -29.81
CA GLY A 215 12.82 -3.55 -30.86
C GLY A 215 12.83 -2.44 -31.92
N THR A 216 11.65 -1.96 -32.32
CA THR A 216 11.51 -0.85 -33.27
C THR A 216 12.14 0.43 -32.75
N VAL A 217 11.93 0.73 -31.47
CA VAL A 217 12.49 1.92 -30.81
C VAL A 217 14.00 1.75 -30.55
N GLN A 218 14.46 0.56 -30.19
CA GLN A 218 15.89 0.25 -30.04
C GLN A 218 16.64 0.43 -31.36
N ASN A 219 16.09 -0.04 -32.47
CA ASN A 219 16.66 0.15 -33.81
C ASN A 219 16.71 1.63 -34.21
N ALA A 220 15.79 2.45 -33.70
CA ALA A 220 15.84 3.90 -33.88
C ALA A 220 16.91 4.58 -32.99
N GLY A 221 17.54 3.86 -32.06
CA GLY A 221 18.50 4.43 -31.10
C GLY A 221 17.85 4.99 -29.84
N GLY A 222 16.70 4.45 -29.42
CA GLY A 222 16.00 4.88 -28.21
C GLY A 222 15.18 6.16 -28.37
N ARG A 223 14.75 6.47 -29.60
CA ARG A 223 13.93 7.63 -29.95
C ARG A 223 12.68 7.19 -30.71
N VAL A 224 11.71 8.10 -30.86
CA VAL A 224 10.55 7.86 -31.73
C VAL A 224 11.05 7.51 -33.15
N PRO A 225 10.65 6.35 -33.70
CA PRO A 225 11.10 5.91 -35.01
C PRO A 225 10.48 6.76 -36.11
N SER A 226 11.19 6.94 -37.24
CA SER A 226 10.64 7.58 -38.44
C SER A 226 9.76 6.63 -39.27
N SER A 227 9.83 5.33 -39.01
CA SER A 227 9.08 4.28 -39.69
C SER A 227 8.92 3.04 -38.80
N PRO A 228 7.80 2.29 -38.88
CA PRO A 228 6.66 2.51 -39.76
C PRO A 228 5.85 3.77 -39.36
N LYS A 229 5.09 4.32 -40.32
CA LYS A 229 4.34 5.58 -40.16
C LYS A 229 3.35 5.51 -38.99
N GLU A 230 2.70 4.36 -38.81
CA GLU A 230 1.79 4.13 -37.69
C GLU A 230 2.47 4.41 -36.34
N THR A 231 3.62 3.78 -36.10
CA THR A 231 4.41 3.95 -34.87
C THR A 231 5.01 5.35 -34.72
N ALA A 232 5.42 5.97 -35.83
CA ALA A 232 5.95 7.33 -35.82
C ALA A 232 4.89 8.38 -35.39
N GLU A 233 3.64 8.20 -35.81
CA GLU A 233 2.54 9.13 -35.53
C GLU A 233 1.81 8.86 -34.21
N TYR A 234 1.88 7.62 -33.71
CA TYR A 234 1.13 7.17 -32.54
C TYR A 234 1.30 8.07 -31.30
N PRO A 235 2.53 8.49 -30.91
CA PRO A 235 2.71 9.36 -29.75
C PRO A 235 1.94 10.68 -29.85
N GLY A 236 1.95 11.32 -31.02
CA GLY A 236 1.26 12.59 -31.24
C GLY A 236 -0.27 12.45 -31.10
N LYS A 237 -0.84 11.34 -31.58
CA LYS A 237 -2.28 11.07 -31.47
C LYS A 237 -2.71 10.86 -30.02
N VAL A 238 -1.96 10.06 -29.27
CA VAL A 238 -2.24 9.83 -27.84
C VAL A 238 -2.09 11.11 -27.02
N LEU A 239 -1.00 11.86 -27.24
CA LEU A 239 -0.78 13.10 -26.50
C LEU A 239 -1.85 14.16 -26.78
N ALA A 240 -2.41 14.21 -28.00
CA ALA A 240 -3.55 15.06 -28.30
C ALA A 240 -4.82 14.67 -27.49
N HIS A 241 -5.09 13.37 -27.33
CA HIS A 241 -6.16 12.91 -26.45
C HIS A 241 -5.89 13.25 -24.97
N TYR A 242 -4.63 13.11 -24.54
CA TYR A 242 -4.22 13.42 -23.18
C TYR A 242 -4.41 14.90 -22.84
N GLU A 243 -4.00 15.83 -23.71
CA GLU A 243 -4.24 17.26 -23.52
C GLU A 243 -5.74 17.60 -23.46
N ARG A 244 -6.55 16.97 -24.34
CA ARG A 244 -8.01 17.14 -24.30
C ARG A 244 -8.59 16.67 -22.98
N PHE A 245 -8.18 15.49 -22.50
CA PHE A 245 -8.67 14.93 -21.24
C PHE A 245 -8.22 15.73 -20.01
N LYS A 246 -7.02 16.32 -20.02
CA LYS A 246 -6.60 17.30 -19.00
C LYS A 246 -7.48 18.54 -18.98
N ALA A 247 -7.86 19.06 -20.15
CA ALA A 247 -8.77 20.20 -20.23
C ALA A 247 -10.18 19.84 -19.73
N GLU A 248 -10.69 18.65 -20.07
CA GLU A 248 -11.98 18.13 -19.59
C GLU A 248 -12.00 17.93 -18.07
N SER A 249 -10.91 17.41 -17.48
CA SER A 249 -10.81 17.24 -16.01
C SER A 249 -10.69 18.57 -15.26
N ASN A 250 -10.01 19.56 -15.83
CA ASN A 250 -9.76 20.85 -15.18
C ASN A 250 -10.93 21.86 -15.31
N SER A 251 -11.87 21.63 -16.23
CA SER A 251 -12.96 22.58 -16.54
C SER A 251 -14.23 22.36 -15.72
N GLN A 252 -14.21 21.53 -14.67
CA GLN A 252 -15.38 21.28 -13.83
C GLN A 252 -15.49 22.34 -12.71
N PRO A 253 -16.50 23.23 -12.72
CA PRO A 253 -16.86 23.99 -11.52
C PRO A 253 -17.56 23.06 -10.53
N VAL A 254 -17.27 23.26 -9.25
CA VAL A 254 -18.00 22.68 -8.12
C VAL A 254 -19.40 23.31 -8.10
N ASN A 255 -20.35 22.76 -8.85
CA ASN A 255 -21.78 22.93 -8.64
C ASN A 255 -22.55 22.01 -9.59
N GLU A 256 -23.13 20.94 -9.05
CA GLU A 256 -24.51 20.53 -9.34
C GLU A 256 -24.91 19.38 -8.38
N GLU A 257 -25.36 19.79 -7.19
CA GLU A 257 -26.44 19.07 -6.51
C GLU A 257 -27.66 19.08 -7.44
N LYS A 258 -27.89 18.00 -8.18
CA LYS A 258 -29.22 17.40 -8.43
C LYS A 258 -29.09 16.28 -9.46
N GLU A 259 -29.72 15.15 -9.13
CA GLU A 259 -29.99 13.97 -9.96
C GLU A 259 -28.84 12.98 -10.26
N LYS A 260 -28.56 12.08 -9.29
CA LYS A 260 -28.85 10.62 -9.36
C LYS A 260 -28.19 9.83 -8.22
N ASP A 261 -28.42 10.23 -6.97
CA ASP A 261 -27.82 9.59 -5.79
C ASP A 261 -28.70 8.48 -5.19
N LYS A 262 -29.23 7.57 -6.02
CA LYS A 262 -30.01 6.41 -5.53
C LYS A 262 -29.39 5.03 -5.80
N ASN A 263 -28.39 4.93 -6.68
CA ASN A 263 -27.75 3.66 -7.04
C ASN A 263 -26.21 3.70 -7.01
N LEU A 264 -25.59 4.78 -6.51
CA LEU A 264 -24.14 4.89 -6.38
C LEU A 264 -23.70 4.42 -4.99
N ILE A 265 -22.70 3.53 -4.95
CA ILE A 265 -22.11 3.06 -3.70
C ILE A 265 -21.28 4.17 -3.09
N LYS A 266 -21.44 4.38 -1.79
CA LYS A 266 -20.72 5.42 -1.06
C LYS A 266 -19.43 4.84 -0.50
N ILE A 267 -18.39 5.68 -0.38
CA ILE A 267 -17.14 5.30 0.29
C ILE A 267 -17.41 4.80 1.73
N SER A 268 -18.45 5.33 2.39
CA SER A 268 -18.90 4.84 3.70
C SER A 268 -19.31 3.36 3.69
N ASP A 269 -19.93 2.89 2.62
CA ASP A 269 -20.40 1.51 2.47
C ASP A 269 -19.20 0.57 2.29
N VAL A 270 -18.23 0.99 1.46
CA VAL A 270 -16.96 0.26 1.28
C VAL A 270 -16.19 0.20 2.60
N LYS A 271 -16.08 1.31 3.32
CA LYS A 271 -15.41 1.39 4.63
C LYS A 271 -16.06 0.45 5.65
N LYS A 272 -17.39 0.40 5.67
CA LYS A 272 -18.13 -0.49 6.56
C LYS A 272 -17.88 -1.96 6.21
N TRP A 273 -17.93 -2.31 4.92
CA TRP A 273 -17.61 -3.66 4.46
C TRP A 273 -16.18 -4.09 4.86
N LEU A 274 -15.20 -3.19 4.69
CA LEU A 274 -13.81 -3.45 5.09
C LEU A 274 -13.67 -3.67 6.60
N GLN A 275 -14.39 -2.89 7.42
CA GLN A 275 -14.42 -3.08 8.87
C GLN A 275 -15.00 -4.44 9.24
N ASP A 276 -16.12 -4.83 8.64
CA ASP A 276 -16.79 -6.10 8.94
C ASP A 276 -15.89 -7.29 8.57
N LYS A 277 -15.16 -7.22 7.45
CA LYS A 277 -14.17 -8.24 7.07
C LYS A 277 -12.97 -8.27 8.02
N ALA A 278 -12.44 -7.12 8.40
CA ALA A 278 -11.34 -7.05 9.35
C ALA A 278 -11.73 -7.60 10.74
N GLU A 279 -12.96 -7.34 11.21
CA GLU A 279 -13.50 -7.92 12.44
C GLU A 279 -13.62 -9.43 12.36
N SER A 280 -14.13 -9.95 11.25
CA SER A 280 -14.23 -11.40 11.00
C SER A 280 -12.86 -12.09 11.08
N ILE A 281 -11.87 -11.58 10.34
CA ILE A 281 -10.50 -12.10 10.34
C ILE A 281 -9.90 -12.00 11.75
N SER A 282 -10.03 -10.85 12.42
CA SER A 282 -9.47 -10.64 13.76
C SER A 282 -10.11 -11.57 14.79
N GLY A 283 -11.40 -11.85 14.68
CA GLY A 283 -12.10 -12.81 15.54
C GLY A 283 -11.55 -14.23 15.37
N GLN A 284 -11.33 -14.67 14.13
CA GLN A 284 -10.76 -15.97 13.83
C GLN A 284 -9.30 -16.12 14.29
N ILE A 285 -8.50 -15.06 14.16
CA ILE A 285 -7.14 -15.02 14.71
C ILE A 285 -7.17 -15.26 16.23
N ARG A 286 -8.09 -14.60 16.95
CA ARG A 286 -8.24 -14.80 18.40
C ARG A 286 -8.62 -16.24 18.73
N ILE A 287 -9.60 -16.82 18.03
CA ILE A 287 -10.03 -18.21 18.23
C ILE A 287 -8.86 -19.19 18.05
N HIS A 288 -8.10 -19.05 16.96
CA HIS A 288 -7.02 -19.99 16.63
C HIS A 288 -5.70 -19.71 17.36
N SER A 289 -5.58 -18.54 18.00
CA SER A 289 -4.48 -18.26 18.94
C SER A 289 -4.67 -18.94 20.31
N ASP A 290 -5.89 -19.39 20.62
CA ASP A 290 -6.23 -20.14 21.83
C ASP A 290 -6.29 -21.63 21.50
N SER A 291 -5.28 -22.39 21.95
CA SER A 291 -5.17 -23.84 21.70
C SER A 291 -6.34 -24.66 22.26
N SER A 292 -7.12 -24.11 23.19
CA SER A 292 -8.32 -24.77 23.72
C SER A 292 -9.54 -24.69 22.81
N ARG A 293 -9.50 -23.81 21.80
CA ARG A 293 -10.64 -23.49 20.91
C ARG A 293 -10.36 -23.78 19.43
N SER A 294 -9.18 -24.29 19.10
CA SER A 294 -8.69 -24.44 17.72
C SER A 294 -9.26 -25.65 16.95
N SER A 295 -10.50 -26.07 17.19
CA SER A 295 -11.12 -27.23 16.53
C SER A 295 -12.16 -26.79 15.47
N GLY A 296 -11.67 -26.31 14.32
CA GLY A 296 -12.50 -25.86 13.20
C GLY A 296 -12.12 -26.48 11.85
N GLN A 297 -12.98 -26.30 10.84
CA GLN A 297 -12.78 -26.81 9.48
C GLN A 297 -11.44 -26.37 8.88
N CYS A 298 -11.02 -25.12 9.07
CA CYS A 298 -9.70 -24.65 8.64
C CYS A 298 -8.56 -25.49 9.25
N THR A 299 -8.65 -25.84 10.53
CA THR A 299 -7.58 -26.58 11.22
C THR A 299 -7.49 -28.02 10.73
N LYS A 300 -8.64 -28.67 10.52
CA LYS A 300 -8.69 -30.03 9.97
C LYS A 300 -8.05 -30.09 8.59
N THR A 301 -8.44 -29.17 7.71
CA THR A 301 -8.04 -29.20 6.29
C THR A 301 -6.60 -28.75 6.09
N ALA A 302 -6.11 -27.80 6.89
CA ALA A 302 -4.69 -27.45 6.94
C ALA A 302 -3.83 -28.67 7.31
N LYS A 303 -4.26 -29.46 8.30
CA LYS A 303 -3.52 -30.65 8.73
C LYS A 303 -3.43 -31.68 7.60
N GLU A 304 -4.55 -31.95 6.93
CA GLU A 304 -4.63 -32.87 5.79
C GLU A 304 -3.78 -32.39 4.60
N LYS A 305 -3.80 -31.08 4.26
CA LYS A 305 -2.95 -30.50 3.22
C LYS A 305 -1.45 -30.61 3.56
N LYS A 306 -1.09 -30.33 4.82
CA LYS A 306 0.31 -30.44 5.29
C LYS A 306 0.81 -31.89 5.23
N GLU A 307 -0.03 -32.86 5.59
CA GLU A 307 0.29 -34.29 5.48
C GLU A 307 0.51 -34.74 4.02
N LYS A 308 -0.13 -34.07 3.05
CA LYS A 308 0.07 -34.27 1.61
C LYS A 308 1.23 -33.46 1.01
N GLY A 309 2.03 -32.79 1.84
CA GLY A 309 3.22 -32.04 1.40
C GLY A 309 2.94 -30.63 0.87
N ALA A 310 1.72 -30.10 1.04
CA ALA A 310 1.42 -28.72 0.66
C ALA A 310 2.08 -27.71 1.62
N THR A 311 2.72 -26.69 1.07
CA THR A 311 3.23 -25.55 1.83
C THR A 311 2.12 -24.53 2.06
N ILE A 312 1.55 -24.53 3.27
CA ILE A 312 0.58 -23.52 3.69
C ILE A 312 1.32 -22.20 3.96
N GLY A 313 1.54 -21.40 2.92
CA GLY A 313 1.86 -19.97 2.99
C GLY A 313 3.07 -19.52 3.84
N THR A 314 3.30 -18.21 3.87
CA THR A 314 4.19 -17.47 4.80
C THR A 314 3.42 -16.80 5.94
N PHE A 315 2.10 -16.67 5.79
CA PHE A 315 1.22 -16.13 6.83
C PHE A 315 1.23 -16.96 8.12
N SER A 316 0.83 -16.31 9.22
CA SER A 316 0.60 -17.05 10.47
C SER A 316 -0.61 -17.95 10.33
N PHE A 317 -0.54 -19.15 10.90
CA PHE A 317 -1.66 -20.08 10.87
C PHE A 317 -3.00 -19.47 11.34
N PRO A 318 -3.06 -18.68 12.43
CA PRO A 318 -4.29 -17.99 12.82
C PRO A 318 -4.80 -16.99 11.77
N LEU A 319 -3.89 -16.29 11.08
CA LEU A 319 -4.24 -15.35 10.01
C LEU A 319 -4.73 -16.08 8.76
N SER A 320 -4.08 -17.18 8.38
CA SER A 320 -4.52 -18.06 7.29
C SER A 320 -5.93 -18.58 7.54
N CYS A 321 -6.25 -18.99 8.77
CA CYS A 321 -7.62 -19.37 9.11
C CYS A 321 -8.59 -18.19 9.12
N GLY A 322 -8.16 -17.01 9.53
CA GLY A 322 -8.99 -15.81 9.38
C GLY A 322 -9.38 -15.53 7.93
N ILE A 323 -8.43 -15.66 7.00
CA ILE A 323 -8.67 -15.52 5.56
C ILE A 323 -9.53 -16.67 5.02
N PHE A 324 -9.28 -17.91 5.45
CA PHE A 324 -10.08 -19.08 5.04
C PHE A 324 -11.58 -18.84 5.21
N TYR A 325 -11.98 -18.25 6.34
CA TYR A 325 -13.39 -17.95 6.62
C TYR A 325 -13.94 -16.70 5.93
N THR A 326 -13.11 -15.92 5.23
CA THR A 326 -13.58 -14.81 4.37
C THR A 326 -13.78 -15.22 2.92
N ALA A 327 -13.52 -16.49 2.56
CA ALA A 327 -13.61 -16.98 1.20
C ALA A 327 -15.00 -16.71 0.59
N PRO A 328 -15.06 -16.06 -0.59
CA PRO A 328 -16.30 -15.89 -1.35
C PRO A 328 -16.94 -17.24 -1.73
N LYS A 329 -18.25 -17.23 -2.02
CA LYS A 329 -19.02 -18.47 -2.29
C LYS A 329 -18.40 -19.35 -3.37
N LYS A 330 -17.80 -18.74 -4.40
CA LYS A 330 -17.13 -19.46 -5.50
C LYS A 330 -15.94 -20.33 -5.06
N TYR A 331 -15.37 -20.05 -3.89
CA TYR A 331 -14.25 -20.81 -3.31
C TYR A 331 -14.68 -21.77 -2.20
N LEU A 332 -15.96 -21.77 -1.79
CA LEU A 332 -16.48 -22.64 -0.72
C LEU A 332 -16.97 -24.02 -1.22
N SER A 333 -16.58 -24.41 -2.44
CA SER A 333 -17.04 -25.65 -3.06
C SER A 333 -16.44 -26.89 -2.41
N ASN A 334 -15.18 -26.81 -1.97
CA ASN A 334 -14.51 -27.79 -1.14
C ASN A 334 -13.33 -27.15 -0.40
N ASP A 335 -12.66 -27.93 0.44
CA ASP A 335 -11.56 -27.43 1.26
C ASP A 335 -10.34 -27.02 0.42
N ASP A 336 -10.09 -27.69 -0.72
CA ASP A 336 -8.96 -27.35 -1.60
C ASP A 336 -9.14 -25.98 -2.22
N THR A 337 -10.32 -25.68 -2.78
CA THR A 337 -10.63 -24.38 -3.40
C THR A 337 -10.66 -23.24 -2.39
N THR A 338 -11.00 -23.52 -1.12
CA THR A 338 -10.94 -22.51 -0.05
C THR A 338 -9.50 -22.19 0.32
N TRP A 339 -8.61 -23.17 0.34
CA TRP A 339 -7.18 -22.95 0.57
C TRP A 339 -6.49 -22.28 -0.62
N ASP A 340 -6.91 -22.58 -1.85
CA ASP A 340 -6.42 -21.87 -3.04
C ASP A 340 -6.73 -20.38 -2.93
N TYR A 341 -7.90 -20.01 -2.41
CA TYR A 341 -8.23 -18.62 -2.08
C TYR A 341 -7.26 -18.00 -1.05
N VAL A 342 -6.89 -18.73 0.01
CA VAL A 342 -5.92 -18.25 1.01
C VAL A 342 -4.57 -17.97 0.36
N GLU A 343 -4.08 -18.89 -0.47
CA GLU A 343 -2.82 -18.74 -1.22
C GLU A 343 -2.87 -17.58 -2.22
N MET A 344 -4.01 -17.41 -2.90
CA MET A 344 -4.25 -16.29 -3.81
C MET A 344 -4.24 -14.94 -3.06
N VAL A 345 -4.95 -14.84 -1.94
CA VAL A 345 -4.94 -13.65 -1.07
C VAL A 345 -3.53 -13.34 -0.59
N GLU A 346 -2.77 -14.37 -0.22
CA GLU A 346 -1.39 -14.19 0.20
C GLU A 346 -0.50 -13.66 -0.91
N LYS A 347 -0.51 -14.30 -2.08
CA LYS A 347 0.22 -13.83 -3.26
C LYS A 347 -0.18 -12.40 -3.63
N LYS A 348 -1.48 -12.09 -3.57
CA LYS A 348 -1.98 -10.74 -3.90
C LYS A 348 -1.60 -9.70 -2.84
N SER A 349 -1.58 -10.07 -1.57
CA SER A 349 -1.08 -9.22 -0.50
C SER A 349 0.41 -8.92 -0.70
N GLN A 350 1.19 -9.92 -1.10
CA GLN A 350 2.60 -9.75 -1.49
C GLN A 350 2.76 -8.87 -2.73
N GLU A 351 1.88 -8.99 -3.73
CA GLU A 351 1.81 -8.05 -4.85
C GLU A 351 1.51 -6.63 -4.38
N TYR A 352 0.57 -6.42 -3.45
CA TYR A 352 0.30 -5.09 -2.89
C TYR A 352 1.47 -4.56 -2.07
N MET A 353 2.19 -5.41 -1.33
CA MET A 353 3.45 -5.05 -0.65
C MET A 353 4.56 -4.71 -1.66
N GLY A 354 4.62 -5.41 -2.80
CA GLY A 354 5.59 -5.13 -3.87
C GLY A 354 5.24 -3.91 -4.72
N ALA A 355 3.95 -3.66 -4.97
CA ALA A 355 3.43 -2.55 -5.77
C ALA A 355 3.30 -1.23 -4.98
N SER A 356 3.24 -1.30 -3.65
CA SER A 356 3.40 -0.11 -2.79
C SER A 356 4.87 0.30 -2.64
N GLY A 357 5.81 -0.52 -3.14
CA GLY A 357 7.19 -0.51 -2.68
C GLY A 357 7.27 -0.79 -1.16
N PRO A 358 8.46 -1.04 -0.59
CA PRO A 358 8.67 -0.66 0.79
C PRO A 358 8.35 0.82 0.84
N VAL A 359 7.56 1.21 1.84
CA VAL A 359 7.49 2.62 2.18
C VAL A 359 8.91 3.03 2.50
N SER A 360 9.54 3.82 1.62
CA SER A 360 10.70 4.61 1.99
C SER A 360 10.18 5.65 2.98
N PHE A 361 10.05 5.20 4.21
CA PHE A 361 10.08 6.07 5.33
C PHE A 361 11.50 6.62 5.37
N GLY A 362 11.74 7.71 4.63
CA GLY A 362 13.03 8.41 4.64
C GLY A 362 13.54 8.53 6.08
N ASP A 363 14.82 8.20 6.26
CA ASP A 363 15.63 8.31 7.47
C ASP A 363 14.86 8.06 8.77
N LEU A 364 14.07 6.99 8.81
CA LEU A 364 13.27 6.70 9.97
C LEU A 364 14.17 6.05 11.02
N VAL A 365 14.54 6.86 12.02
CA VAL A 365 15.43 6.50 13.13
C VAL A 365 14.68 6.54 14.44
N MET A 366 15.15 5.83 15.45
CA MET A 366 14.59 5.93 16.80
C MET A 366 14.80 7.33 17.39
N ALA A 367 13.78 7.91 18.03
CA ALA A 367 13.89 9.27 18.58
C ALA A 367 14.89 9.37 19.75
N GLY A 368 15.03 8.29 20.52
CA GLY A 368 15.94 8.14 21.66
C GLY A 368 17.34 7.58 21.34
N GLY A 369 17.76 7.63 20.05
CA GLY A 369 19.00 6.99 19.59
C GLY A 369 18.79 5.53 19.18
N SER A 370 19.81 4.90 18.60
CA SER A 370 19.67 3.60 17.94
C SER A 370 19.23 2.45 18.86
N LEU A 371 18.46 1.52 18.30
CA LEU A 371 18.21 0.22 18.93
C LEU A 371 19.54 -0.53 19.10
N PRO A 372 19.71 -1.32 20.17
CA PRO A 372 20.85 -2.23 20.27
C PRO A 372 20.77 -3.27 19.16
N LEU A 373 21.92 -3.81 18.76
CA LEU A 373 21.93 -5.03 17.94
C LEU A 373 21.16 -6.14 18.68
N PRO A 374 20.42 -7.00 17.95
CA PRO A 374 19.66 -8.10 18.54
C PRO A 374 20.53 -9.26 19.05
N THR A 375 21.81 -8.98 19.31
CA THR A 375 22.82 -9.88 19.85
C THR A 375 23.85 -9.04 20.63
N PRO A 376 24.46 -9.57 21.70
CA PRO A 376 25.50 -8.83 22.43
C PRO A 376 26.82 -8.71 21.66
N LEU A 377 26.99 -9.45 20.55
CA LEU A 377 28.19 -9.38 19.73
C LEU A 377 28.23 -8.10 18.89
N LYS A 378 29.42 -7.49 18.79
CA LYS A 378 29.68 -6.42 17.81
C LYS A 378 29.98 -7.06 16.47
N ILE A 379 29.03 -6.99 15.56
CA ILE A 379 29.11 -7.62 14.23
C ILE A 379 28.67 -6.63 13.15
N GLU A 380 29.19 -6.83 11.95
CA GLU A 380 28.72 -6.12 10.77
C GLU A 380 27.55 -6.87 10.12
N ILE A 381 26.63 -6.12 9.52
CA ILE A 381 25.48 -6.67 8.80
C ILE A 381 26.00 -7.27 7.49
N SER A 382 25.86 -8.58 7.30
CA SER A 382 26.37 -9.29 6.12
C SER A 382 25.40 -9.22 4.93
N SER A 383 24.11 -9.12 5.22
CA SER A 383 23.05 -9.09 4.20
C SER A 383 22.07 -7.99 4.53
N LYS A 384 21.91 -7.04 3.62
CA LYS A 384 21.05 -5.88 3.83
C LYS A 384 19.59 -6.17 3.50
N PHE A 385 18.71 -5.35 4.05
CA PHE A 385 17.33 -5.22 3.59
C PHE A 385 17.30 -4.82 2.12
N GLY A 386 16.40 -5.40 1.35
CA GLY A 386 16.30 -5.16 -0.07
C GLY A 386 16.51 -6.38 -0.96
N CYS A 387 16.42 -6.14 -2.26
CA CYS A 387 16.53 -7.11 -3.31
C CYS A 387 17.94 -7.69 -3.43
N ARG A 388 18.01 -9.02 -3.47
CA ARG A 388 19.24 -9.77 -3.69
C ARG A 388 18.94 -11.09 -4.37
N VAL A 389 19.96 -11.69 -5.00
CA VAL A 389 19.88 -13.08 -5.42
C VAL A 389 19.80 -13.94 -4.17
N HIS A 390 18.71 -14.70 -4.03
CA HIS A 390 18.48 -15.54 -2.87
C HIS A 390 19.54 -16.67 -2.83
N PRO A 391 20.29 -16.82 -1.72
CA PRO A 391 21.51 -17.64 -1.70
C PRO A 391 21.22 -19.14 -1.82
N VAL A 392 20.01 -19.59 -1.49
CA VAL A 392 19.58 -21.01 -1.63
C VAL A 392 18.98 -21.30 -3.00
N THR A 393 18.18 -20.36 -3.54
CA THR A 393 17.31 -20.65 -4.70
C THR A 393 17.85 -20.06 -6.00
N GLY A 394 18.88 -19.22 -5.94
CA GLY A 394 19.46 -18.54 -7.12
C GLY A 394 18.55 -17.50 -7.78
N VAL A 395 17.35 -17.27 -7.24
CA VAL A 395 16.36 -16.35 -7.79
C VAL A 395 16.45 -15.01 -7.09
N LEU A 396 16.32 -13.92 -7.85
CA LEU A 396 16.21 -12.56 -7.33
C LEU A 396 14.96 -12.43 -6.45
N LYS A 397 15.13 -12.23 -5.13
CA LYS A 397 14.05 -12.09 -4.15
C LYS A 397 14.28 -10.88 -3.26
N PHE A 398 13.19 -10.36 -2.69
CA PHE A 398 13.28 -9.31 -1.68
C PHE A 398 13.67 -9.89 -0.32
N HIS A 399 14.61 -9.22 0.36
CA HIS A 399 15.02 -9.54 1.71
C HIS A 399 14.34 -8.60 2.70
N TYR A 400 13.41 -9.14 3.50
CA TYR A 400 12.54 -8.37 4.41
C TYR A 400 13.21 -7.95 5.73
N GLY A 401 14.47 -8.30 5.92
CA GLY A 401 15.22 -7.98 7.11
C GLY A 401 16.69 -7.76 6.81
N ILE A 402 17.51 -7.90 7.83
CA ILE A 402 18.96 -7.93 7.72
C ILE A 402 19.48 -9.28 8.25
N ASP A 403 20.54 -9.79 7.64
CA ASP A 403 21.25 -10.95 8.17
C ASP A 403 22.54 -10.50 8.85
N MET A 404 22.75 -11.07 10.02
CA MET A 404 23.89 -10.81 10.89
C MET A 404 24.67 -12.11 11.07
N PRO A 405 25.93 -12.19 10.59
CA PRO A 405 26.72 -13.41 10.70
C PRO A 405 27.12 -13.59 12.17
N VAL A 406 26.46 -14.52 12.84
CA VAL A 406 26.73 -14.89 14.23
C VAL A 406 26.99 -16.38 14.31
N PRO A 407 27.95 -16.83 15.13
CA PRO A 407 28.10 -18.24 15.43
C PRO A 407 26.77 -18.84 15.91
N THR A 408 26.53 -20.10 15.58
CA THR A 408 25.44 -20.86 16.19
C THR A 408 25.58 -20.83 17.71
N ASN A 409 24.44 -20.81 18.41
CA ASN A 409 24.34 -20.71 19.86
C ASN A 409 24.71 -19.33 20.45
N THR A 410 24.77 -18.28 19.63
CA THR A 410 24.96 -16.91 20.14
C THR A 410 23.67 -16.42 20.80
N PRO A 411 23.73 -15.74 21.96
CA PRO A 411 22.55 -15.10 22.55
C PRO A 411 21.87 -14.13 21.57
N VAL A 412 20.55 -14.27 21.45
CA VAL A 412 19.66 -13.32 20.78
C VAL A 412 18.89 -12.57 21.85
N ILE A 413 18.88 -11.24 21.78
CA ILE A 413 18.31 -10.38 22.82
C ILE A 413 17.16 -9.52 22.29
N ALA A 414 16.21 -9.17 23.16
CA ALA A 414 15.15 -8.23 22.83
C ALA A 414 15.72 -6.81 22.62
N VAL A 415 15.42 -6.18 21.48
CA VAL A 415 15.94 -4.84 21.15
C VAL A 415 15.30 -3.71 21.97
N ALA A 416 14.12 -3.95 22.51
CA ALA A 416 13.36 -3.04 23.36
C ALA A 416 12.43 -3.83 24.28
N ASP A 417 11.89 -3.17 25.30
CA ASP A 417 10.83 -3.73 26.15
C ASP A 417 9.62 -4.09 25.29
N GLY A 418 8.90 -5.15 25.65
CA GLY A 418 7.72 -5.53 24.91
C GLY A 418 7.11 -6.84 25.37
N LYS A 419 6.10 -7.27 24.62
CA LYS A 419 5.39 -8.53 24.85
C LYS A 419 5.63 -9.46 23.68
N VAL A 420 6.04 -10.69 23.96
CA VAL A 420 6.19 -11.73 22.94
C VAL A 420 4.82 -11.99 22.32
N GLU A 421 4.66 -11.66 21.04
CA GLU A 421 3.42 -11.86 20.29
C GLU A 421 3.28 -13.32 19.87
N TYR A 422 4.35 -13.91 19.33
CA TYR A 422 4.38 -15.33 19.02
C TYR A 422 5.79 -15.92 19.06
N VAL A 423 5.83 -17.24 19.22
CA VAL A 423 6.98 -18.10 19.00
C VAL A 423 6.57 -19.20 18.03
N LYS A 424 7.34 -19.42 16.98
CA LYS A 424 7.11 -20.48 16.00
C LYS A 424 8.37 -21.29 15.76
N ASN A 425 8.20 -22.50 15.25
CA ASN A 425 9.28 -23.31 14.72
C ASN A 425 8.78 -23.96 13.43
N ASP A 426 9.51 -23.75 12.34
CA ASP A 426 9.27 -24.48 11.10
C ASP A 426 10.60 -24.80 10.39
N HIS A 427 10.54 -25.80 9.52
CA HIS A 427 11.71 -26.34 8.84
C HIS A 427 12.34 -25.35 7.84
N LEU A 428 11.60 -24.31 7.44
CA LEU A 428 12.06 -23.35 6.45
C LEU A 428 12.87 -22.23 7.09
N ILE A 429 12.41 -21.65 8.20
CA ILE A 429 13.04 -20.50 8.86
C ILE A 429 13.61 -20.80 10.25
N GLY A 430 13.49 -22.02 10.76
CA GLY A 430 13.90 -22.40 12.11
C GLY A 430 12.96 -21.81 13.17
N HIS A 431 13.48 -21.64 14.39
CA HIS A 431 12.71 -20.93 15.40
C HIS A 431 12.58 -19.44 15.04
N SER A 432 11.39 -18.88 15.27
CA SER A 432 11.13 -17.45 15.14
C SER A 432 10.37 -16.88 16.34
N VAL A 433 10.69 -15.64 16.70
CA VAL A 433 10.08 -14.89 17.80
C VAL A 433 9.64 -13.54 17.24
N MET A 434 8.43 -13.10 17.56
CA MET A 434 7.94 -11.74 17.30
C MET A 434 7.65 -11.07 18.63
N ILE A 435 8.10 -9.83 18.80
CA ILE A 435 7.86 -9.01 20.00
C ILE A 435 7.13 -7.74 19.57
N ASP A 436 5.99 -7.48 20.23
CA ASP A 436 5.27 -6.22 20.14
C ASP A 436 5.80 -5.25 21.21
N HIS A 437 6.36 -4.12 20.76
CA HIS A 437 6.93 -3.09 21.62
C HIS A 437 5.94 -1.95 21.90
N GLY A 438 4.70 -2.06 21.41
CA GLY A 438 3.69 -1.03 21.53
C GLY A 438 4.05 0.24 20.74
N GLN A 439 3.58 1.39 21.23
CA GLN A 439 3.86 2.68 20.63
C GLN A 439 5.27 3.16 20.98
N MET A 440 6.10 3.38 19.97
CA MET A 440 7.44 3.95 20.13
C MET A 440 7.55 5.28 19.38
N THR A 441 8.36 6.20 19.92
CA THR A 441 8.68 7.46 19.26
C THR A 441 9.87 7.28 18.33
N LEU A 442 9.65 7.62 17.07
CA LEU A 442 10.57 7.59 15.96
C LEU A 442 10.80 9.02 15.46
N LYS A 443 11.80 9.23 14.63
CA LYS A 443 12.04 10.49 13.91
C LYS A 443 11.99 10.19 12.43
N LYS A 444 11.18 10.94 11.70
CA LYS A 444 11.16 10.95 10.23
C LYS A 444 11.63 12.33 9.78
N ASN A 445 12.76 12.40 9.09
CA ASN A 445 13.40 13.67 8.70
C ASN A 445 13.58 14.65 9.88
N GLY A 446 13.96 14.12 11.05
CA GLY A 446 14.12 14.90 12.29
C GLY A 446 12.83 15.18 13.06
N THR A 447 11.65 14.98 12.46
CA THR A 447 10.36 15.21 13.10
C THR A 447 9.92 14.00 13.92
N PRO A 448 9.61 14.16 15.22
CA PRO A 448 9.08 13.07 16.04
C PRO A 448 7.74 12.55 15.51
N THR A 449 7.61 11.22 15.47
CA THR A 449 6.36 10.52 15.12
C THR A 449 6.22 9.30 16.01
N THR A 450 4.99 8.98 16.44
CA THR A 450 4.73 7.79 17.25
C THR A 450 4.06 6.73 16.39
N ALA A 451 4.56 5.50 16.45
CA ALA A 451 4.01 4.39 15.70
C ALA A 451 4.11 3.08 16.49
N ASN A 452 3.25 2.13 16.15
CA ASN A 452 3.34 0.78 16.71
C ASN A 452 4.58 0.10 16.13
N PHE A 453 5.46 -0.39 16.99
CA PHE A 453 6.72 -1.00 16.61
C PHE A 453 6.75 -2.48 17.00
N LYS A 454 7.18 -3.33 16.07
CA LYS A 454 7.44 -4.76 16.35
C LYS A 454 8.79 -5.18 15.81
N SER A 455 9.39 -6.17 16.43
CA SER A 455 10.63 -6.81 15.96
C SER A 455 10.45 -8.31 15.82
N ARG A 456 11.10 -8.89 14.80
CA ARG A 456 11.07 -10.32 14.54
C ARG A 456 12.48 -10.88 14.39
N TYR A 457 12.69 -12.06 14.95
CA TYR A 457 13.96 -12.79 15.00
C TYR A 457 13.73 -14.16 14.38
N LEU A 458 14.59 -14.58 13.45
CA LEU A 458 14.47 -15.84 12.70
C LEU A 458 15.82 -16.57 12.67
N HIS A 459 15.80 -17.82 12.22
CA HIS A 459 16.97 -18.70 12.15
C HIS A 459 17.61 -18.86 13.53
N MET A 460 16.78 -19.23 14.50
CA MET A 460 17.22 -19.58 15.85
C MET A 460 17.14 -21.10 16.02
N ILE A 461 18.04 -21.65 16.83
CA ILE A 461 18.07 -23.10 17.15
C ILE A 461 17.32 -23.43 18.43
N SER A 462 17.10 -22.44 19.30
CA SER A 462 16.32 -22.59 20.52
C SER A 462 15.73 -21.24 20.94
N VAL A 463 14.64 -21.30 21.68
CA VAL A 463 13.91 -20.13 22.19
C VAL A 463 13.72 -20.28 23.70
N SER A 464 13.95 -19.19 24.43
CA SER A 464 13.92 -19.11 25.88
C SER A 464 12.66 -18.40 26.42
N VAL A 465 11.76 -17.99 25.52
CA VAL A 465 10.53 -17.24 25.82
C VAL A 465 9.29 -17.91 25.24
N LYS A 466 8.11 -17.50 25.72
CA LYS A 466 6.80 -18.00 25.27
C LYS A 466 5.84 -16.87 24.86
N PRO A 467 4.85 -17.13 23.99
CA PRO A 467 3.82 -16.15 23.66
C PRO A 467 3.17 -15.55 24.91
N GLY A 468 2.93 -14.24 24.88
CA GLY A 468 2.37 -13.47 25.98
C GLY A 468 3.36 -13.03 27.05
N GLN A 469 4.60 -13.55 27.06
CA GLN A 469 5.63 -13.18 28.02
C GLN A 469 6.08 -11.72 27.84
N GLN A 470 6.18 -10.98 28.94
CA GLN A 470 6.84 -9.67 28.94
C GLN A 470 8.36 -9.86 28.93
N VAL A 471 9.04 -9.06 28.13
CA VAL A 471 10.49 -9.04 28.01
C VAL A 471 10.99 -7.62 28.16
N VAL A 472 12.18 -7.48 28.74
CA VAL A 472 12.87 -6.20 28.86
C VAL A 472 14.00 -6.11 27.83
N LYS A 473 14.34 -4.89 27.42
CA LYS A 473 15.46 -4.60 26.53
C LYS A 473 16.74 -5.29 27.03
N GLY A 474 17.41 -6.00 26.13
CA GLY A 474 18.64 -6.74 26.42
C GLY A 474 18.43 -8.14 27.02
N GLN A 475 17.21 -8.52 27.37
CA GLN A 475 16.91 -9.87 27.84
C GLN A 475 17.18 -10.88 26.73
N GLU A 476 17.87 -11.98 27.06
CA GLU A 476 18.03 -13.12 26.16
C GLU A 476 16.67 -13.78 25.89
N ILE A 477 16.32 -13.89 24.61
CA ILE A 477 15.06 -14.48 24.15
C ILE A 477 15.26 -15.82 23.45
N ALA A 478 16.46 -16.09 22.93
CA ALA A 478 16.76 -17.26 22.11
C ALA A 478 18.27 -17.43 21.90
N LYS A 479 18.64 -18.52 21.23
CA LYS A 479 19.98 -18.73 20.70
C LYS A 479 19.96 -18.77 19.16
N SER A 480 20.86 -18.02 18.53
CA SER A 480 20.98 -17.94 17.07
C SER A 480 21.39 -19.28 16.46
N GLY A 481 21.08 -19.49 15.18
CA GLY A 481 21.78 -20.49 14.41
C GLY A 481 21.24 -20.71 12.99
N GLY A 482 22.18 -20.94 12.08
CA GLY A 482 21.95 -21.28 10.69
C GLY A 482 22.85 -22.43 10.23
N ALA A 483 22.27 -23.27 9.37
CA ALA A 483 22.72 -24.53 8.75
C ALA A 483 23.20 -25.71 9.65
N GLN A 484 22.24 -26.41 10.27
CA GLN A 484 21.93 -27.85 10.02
C GLN A 484 20.39 -28.01 10.02
N GLY A 485 19.79 -28.32 8.87
CA GLY A 485 18.35 -28.62 8.76
C GLY A 485 17.37 -27.45 8.61
N ILE A 486 17.82 -26.21 8.32
CA ILE A 486 16.96 -25.04 8.06
C ILE A 486 17.10 -24.63 6.59
N VAL A 487 16.02 -24.72 5.80
CA VAL A 487 16.07 -24.59 4.33
C VAL A 487 16.43 -23.19 3.85
N TYR A 488 15.95 -22.12 4.51
CA TYR A 488 16.24 -20.74 4.10
C TYR A 488 17.52 -20.15 4.71
N SER A 489 18.35 -20.97 5.34
CA SER A 489 19.61 -20.52 5.96
C SER A 489 20.81 -21.24 5.34
N THR A 490 21.67 -20.50 4.63
CA THR A 490 22.87 -21.05 3.96
C THR A 490 24.11 -21.12 4.85
N GLY A 491 24.03 -20.67 6.10
CA GLY A 491 25.14 -20.64 7.06
C GLY A 491 24.72 -20.00 8.38
N ALA A 492 25.57 -20.01 9.41
CA ALA A 492 25.23 -19.48 10.72
C ALA A 492 25.01 -17.95 10.70
N HIS A 493 23.77 -17.53 10.96
CA HIS A 493 23.41 -16.11 11.06
C HIS A 493 22.12 -15.94 11.87
N LEU A 494 21.82 -14.68 12.21
CA LEU A 494 20.55 -14.21 12.75
C LEU A 494 19.87 -13.34 11.69
N HIS A 495 18.62 -13.65 11.37
CA HIS A 495 17.80 -12.79 10.52
C HIS A 495 16.87 -11.94 11.38
N PHE A 496 16.87 -10.63 11.14
CA PHE A 496 16.16 -9.64 11.95
C PHE A 496 15.30 -8.73 11.08
N GLU A 497 14.02 -8.61 11.44
CA GLU A 497 13.04 -7.78 10.75
C GLU A 497 12.42 -6.76 11.72
N THR A 498 12.01 -5.61 11.19
CA THR A 498 11.31 -4.57 11.95
C THR A 498 10.03 -4.16 11.26
N TYR A 499 9.02 -3.83 12.06
CA TYR A 499 7.69 -3.49 11.56
C TYR A 499 7.21 -2.19 12.20
N ILE A 500 6.68 -1.28 11.37
CA ILE A 500 6.04 -0.04 11.80
C ILE A 500 4.60 -0.05 11.31
N ASN A 501 3.65 0.01 12.23
CA ASN A 501 2.21 -0.06 11.93
C ASN A 501 1.85 -1.27 11.03
N GLY A 502 2.55 -2.40 11.25
CA GLY A 502 2.36 -3.64 10.48
C GLY A 502 3.09 -3.71 9.14
N ALA A 503 3.71 -2.62 8.67
CA ALA A 503 4.55 -2.65 7.47
C ALA A 503 5.99 -3.00 7.83
N VAL A 504 6.62 -3.91 7.06
CA VAL A 504 8.05 -4.20 7.18
C VAL A 504 8.85 -2.95 6.79
N VAL A 505 9.84 -2.59 7.61
CA VAL A 505 10.74 -1.46 7.34
C VAL A 505 12.19 -1.90 7.48
N ASN A 506 13.10 -1.18 6.81
CA ASN A 506 14.53 -1.46 6.88
C ASN A 506 15.03 -1.33 8.34
N PRO A 507 15.57 -2.39 8.96
CA PRO A 507 16.11 -2.33 10.31
C PRO A 507 17.38 -1.49 10.43
N TYR A 508 18.14 -1.30 9.34
CA TYR A 508 19.49 -0.73 9.38
C TYR A 508 19.53 0.68 9.98
N PRO A 509 18.68 1.65 9.55
CA PRO A 509 18.68 2.99 10.15
C PRO A 509 18.26 2.98 11.62
N LEU A 510 17.36 2.08 12.01
CA LEU A 510 16.90 1.94 13.39
C LEU A 510 18.00 1.42 14.33
N LEU A 511 18.86 0.54 13.83
CA LEU A 511 19.97 -0.06 14.58
C LEU A 511 21.25 0.75 14.58
N THR A 512 21.50 1.53 13.53
CA THR A 512 22.80 2.23 13.34
C THR A 512 22.69 3.74 13.45
N GLY A 513 21.48 4.30 13.32
CA GLY A 513 21.27 5.74 13.16
C GLY A 513 21.83 6.31 11.85
N LYS A 514 22.30 5.45 10.93
CA LYS A 514 22.86 5.82 9.64
C LYS A 514 21.87 5.51 8.52
N ASN A 515 21.87 6.36 7.51
CA ASN A 515 21.07 6.14 6.31
C ASN A 515 21.56 4.89 5.57
N ASP A 516 20.62 4.18 4.97
CA ASP A 516 20.87 3.04 4.09
C ASP A 516 19.94 3.15 2.90
N ASN A 517 20.47 2.86 1.71
CA ASN A 517 19.73 2.90 0.46
C ASN A 517 19.54 1.47 -0.04
N PRO A 518 18.45 0.79 0.36
CA PRO A 518 18.27 -0.62 0.05
C PRO A 518 18.13 -0.83 -1.46
N ASN A 519 18.71 -1.91 -1.98
CA ASN A 519 18.52 -2.30 -3.37
C ASN A 519 17.04 -2.67 -3.58
N MET A 520 16.38 -2.06 -4.55
CA MET A 520 14.96 -2.32 -4.84
C MET A 520 14.74 -3.10 -6.14
N ASN A 521 15.83 -3.58 -6.76
CA ASN A 521 15.83 -4.04 -8.15
C ASN A 521 15.26 -5.44 -8.42
N CYS A 522 14.80 -6.17 -7.41
CA CYS A 522 13.97 -7.37 -7.57
C CYS A 522 12.53 -7.06 -7.99
N TYR A 523 12.13 -5.80 -7.84
CA TYR A 523 10.94 -5.25 -8.48
C TYR A 523 11.27 -4.61 -9.84
N HIS A 524 12.56 -4.47 -10.15
CA HIS A 524 13.11 -3.98 -11.42
C HIS A 524 13.98 -5.05 -12.10
N ARG A 525 13.38 -6.09 -12.70
CA ARG A 525 13.93 -6.51 -14.00
C ARG A 525 13.50 -5.48 -15.06
N THR A 526 14.04 -4.28 -14.88
CA THR A 526 14.20 -3.22 -15.87
C THR A 526 15.64 -2.76 -15.67
N GLY A 527 16.55 -3.22 -16.54
CA GLY A 527 17.94 -2.77 -16.56
C GLY A 527 18.96 -3.89 -16.63
N GLY A 528 19.13 -4.42 -17.83
CA GLY A 528 20.27 -5.20 -18.30
C GLY A 528 20.29 -5.09 -19.81
#